data_AF-A0A0S2N0B5-F1
#
_entry.id   AF-A0A0S2N0B5-F1
#
_cell.length_a   1.000
_cell.length_b   1.000
_cell.length_c   1.000
_cell.angle_alpha   90.00
_cell.angle_beta   90.00
_cell.angle_gamma   90.00
#
_symmetry.space_group_name_H-M   'P 1'
#
loop_
_entity.id
_entity.type
_entity.pdbx_description
1 polymer ?
#
loop_
_entity_poly.entity_id
_entity_poly.type
_entity_poly.pdbx_seq_one_letter_code
_entity_poly.pdbx_strand_id
1 'polypeptide(L)'
;TCLLLMDKRKDPSSVDIKKVLLEMRRFRMGLIQTADQLRFSYLAVIEGAKFIMGDSAVQDQWKELSHEDLEPPPEHVPPPPRPPKRTLEPHNGKCKGLFNHQWMSEETCEDEDSLAREEGRAPSSASHSVCSMSPDTK
;
A
#
# COMPACT_ATOMS: atom_id res chain seq x y z
N THR A 1 0.34 10.34 -6.33
CA THR A 1 0.66 10.30 -4.88
C THR A 1 2.16 10.22 -4.62
N CYS A 2 2.89 9.16 -5.01
CA CYS A 2 4.34 9.07 -4.73
C CYS A 2 5.17 10.19 -5.37
N LEU A 3 5.09 10.38 -6.69
CA LEU A 3 5.83 11.43 -7.42
C LEU A 3 5.50 12.84 -6.88
N LEU A 4 4.23 13.11 -6.59
CA LEU A 4 3.81 14.36 -5.98
C LEU A 4 4.42 14.58 -4.58
N LEU A 5 4.54 13.52 -3.77
CA LEU A 5 5.19 13.58 -2.46
C LEU A 5 6.71 13.78 -2.57
N MET A 6 7.33 13.29 -3.65
CA MET A 6 8.75 13.54 -3.95
C MET A 6 8.96 15.00 -4.32
N ASP A 7 8.11 15.52 -5.22
CA ASP A 7 8.19 16.92 -5.67
C ASP A 7 8.01 17.92 -4.52
N LYS A 8 7.06 17.66 -3.61
CA LYS A 8 6.84 18.51 -2.43
C LYS A 8 7.98 18.49 -1.42
N ARG A 9 8.63 17.34 -1.22
CA ARG A 9 9.68 17.18 -0.20
C ARG A 9 11.09 17.44 -0.73
N LYS A 10 11.24 17.52 -2.05
CA LYS A 10 12.53 17.66 -2.77
C LYS A 10 13.57 16.60 -2.38
N ASP A 11 13.11 15.49 -1.80
CA ASP A 11 13.91 14.35 -1.40
C ASP A 11 13.19 13.05 -1.84
N PRO A 12 13.70 12.38 -2.90
CA PRO A 12 13.11 11.14 -3.39
C PRO A 12 13.23 9.98 -2.40
N SER A 13 14.23 10.00 -1.51
CA SER A 13 14.48 8.93 -0.53
C SER A 13 13.46 8.91 0.62
N SER A 14 12.79 10.04 0.86
CA SER A 14 11.77 10.22 1.90
C SER A 14 10.44 9.50 1.62
N VAL A 15 10.29 8.86 0.46
CA VAL A 15 9.02 8.32 -0.02
C VAL A 15 8.99 6.80 0.09
N ASP A 16 8.31 6.29 1.12
CA ASP A 16 8.02 4.86 1.25
C ASP A 16 6.78 4.48 0.44
N ILE A 17 7.02 3.84 -0.72
CA ILE A 17 5.98 3.37 -1.64
C ILE A 17 5.05 2.35 -0.96
N LYS A 18 5.55 1.48 -0.06
CA LYS A 18 4.71 0.49 0.65
C LYS A 18 3.75 1.21 1.60
N LYS A 19 4.24 2.20 2.34
CA LYS A 19 3.40 2.99 3.26
C LYS A 19 2.32 3.75 2.49
N VAL A 20 2.66 4.36 1.34
CA VAL A 20 1.67 5.02 0.48
C VAL A 20 0.61 4.02 -0.02
N LEU A 21 1.02 2.84 -0.49
CA LEU A 21 0.08 1.80 -0.94
C LEU A 21 -0.83 1.30 0.18
N LEU A 22 -0.30 1.10 1.39
CA LEU A 22 -1.09 0.72 2.56
C LEU A 22 -2.11 1.78 2.93
N GLU A 23 -1.72 3.07 2.88
CA GLU A 23 -2.65 4.17 3.14
C GLU A 23 -3.78 4.21 2.09
N MET A 24 -3.46 4.01 0.81
CA MET A 24 -4.48 3.93 -0.24
C MET A 24 -5.45 2.74 -0.03
N ARG A 25 -4.95 1.61 0.50
CA ARG A 25 -5.78 0.43 0.78
C ARG A 25 -6.83 0.63 1.87
N ARG A 26 -6.68 1.65 2.71
CA ARG A 26 -7.69 2.03 3.71
C ARG A 26 -8.98 2.53 3.07
N PHE A 27 -8.87 3.16 1.90
CA PHE A 27 -10.01 3.71 1.15
C PHE A 27 -10.52 2.76 0.06
N ARG A 28 -9.63 1.92 -0.48
CA ARG A 28 -10.00 0.94 -1.50
C ARG A 28 -9.19 -0.35 -1.36
N MET A 29 -9.87 -1.43 -1.00
CA MET A 29 -9.25 -2.76 -0.98
C MET A 29 -8.84 -3.23 -2.39
N GLY A 30 -7.88 -4.14 -2.45
CA GLY A 30 -7.49 -4.81 -3.70
C GLY A 30 -6.57 -4.00 -4.62
N LEU A 31 -6.03 -2.86 -4.18
CA LEU A 31 -4.99 -2.14 -4.92
C LEU A 31 -3.71 -2.98 -4.97
N ILE A 32 -3.22 -3.24 -6.20
CA ILE A 32 -2.05 -4.08 -6.53
C ILE A 32 -2.22 -5.52 -6.01
N GLN A 33 -2.43 -6.46 -6.93
CA GLN A 33 -2.79 -7.84 -6.62
C GLN A 33 -1.72 -8.87 -7.01
N THR A 34 -0.62 -8.44 -7.63
CA THR A 34 0.50 -9.32 -7.98
C THR A 34 1.81 -8.65 -7.58
N ALA A 35 2.83 -9.47 -7.27
CA ALA A 35 4.17 -8.96 -6.98
C ALA A 35 4.73 -8.18 -8.18
N ASP A 36 4.40 -8.59 -9.40
CA ASP A 36 4.87 -7.93 -10.61
C ASP A 36 4.23 -6.54 -10.82
N GLN A 37 2.95 -6.35 -10.47
CA GLN A 37 2.34 -5.02 -10.45
C GLN A 37 3.02 -4.10 -9.42
N LEU A 38 3.41 -4.65 -8.26
CA LEU A 38 4.16 -3.88 -7.28
C LEU A 38 5.54 -3.52 -7.83
N ARG A 39 6.25 -4.47 -8.44
CA ARG A 39 7.54 -4.24 -9.10
C ARG A 39 7.45 -3.18 -10.19
N PHE A 40 6.44 -3.26 -11.05
CA PHE A 40 6.16 -2.26 -12.07
C PHE A 40 5.91 -0.88 -11.45
N SER A 41 5.15 -0.81 -10.36
CA SER A 41 4.89 0.46 -9.66
C SER A 41 6.17 1.10 -9.13
N TYR A 42 7.11 0.30 -8.60
CA TYR A 42 8.43 0.82 -8.20
C TYR A 42 9.22 1.36 -9.39
N LEU A 43 9.29 0.60 -10.49
CA LEU A 43 9.98 1.03 -11.71
C LEU A 43 9.40 2.33 -12.25
N ALA A 44 8.06 2.44 -12.32
CA ALA A 44 7.37 3.63 -12.78
C ALA A 44 7.65 4.86 -11.89
N VAL A 45 7.71 4.69 -10.57
CA VAL A 45 8.05 5.78 -9.64
C VAL A 45 9.51 6.20 -9.77
N ILE A 46 10.44 5.24 -9.87
CA ILE A 46 11.87 5.52 -10.04
C ILE A 46 12.12 6.25 -11.36
N GLU A 47 11.51 5.77 -12.45
CA GLU A 47 11.64 6.39 -13.77
C GLU A 47 11.00 7.79 -13.78
N GLY A 48 9.77 7.89 -13.27
CA GLY A 48 9.05 9.15 -13.13
C GLY A 48 9.76 10.20 -12.29
N ALA A 49 10.56 9.78 -11.30
CA ALA A 49 11.30 10.69 -10.44
C ALA A 49 12.38 11.49 -11.18
N LYS A 50 12.94 10.95 -12.29
CA LYS A 50 13.94 11.66 -13.10
C LYS A 50 13.41 13.01 -13.58
N PHE A 51 12.16 13.03 -14.06
CA PHE A 51 11.49 14.25 -14.49
C PHE A 51 11.33 15.25 -13.34
N ILE A 52 10.85 14.78 -12.18
CA ILE A 52 10.66 15.62 -10.98
C ILE A 52 11.99 16.19 -10.46
N MET A 53 13.10 15.47 -10.66
CA MET A 53 14.45 15.88 -10.28
C MET A 53 15.09 16.87 -11.27
N GLY A 54 14.38 17.24 -12.35
CA GLY A 54 14.79 18.29 -13.28
C GLY A 54 15.30 17.80 -14.64
N ASP A 55 15.29 16.48 -14.90
CA ASP A 55 15.60 15.95 -16.22
C ASP A 55 14.34 16.01 -17.10
N SER A 56 14.07 17.16 -17.71
CA SER A 56 12.89 17.34 -18.58
C SER A 56 12.97 16.54 -19.88
N ALA A 57 14.18 16.16 -20.32
CA ALA A 57 14.38 15.44 -21.58
C ALA A 57 13.83 14.01 -21.53
N VAL A 58 13.59 13.44 -20.34
CA VAL A 58 12.96 12.11 -20.22
C VAL A 58 11.52 12.10 -20.71
N GLN A 59 10.83 13.24 -20.72
CA GLN A 59 9.45 13.32 -21.20
C GLN A 59 9.38 13.04 -22.71
N ASP A 60 10.28 13.64 -23.49
CA ASP A 60 10.36 13.40 -24.94
C ASP A 60 10.80 11.97 -25.24
N GLN A 61 11.74 11.43 -24.46
CA GLN A 61 12.18 10.03 -24.59
C GLN A 61 11.04 9.04 -24.35
N TRP A 62 10.18 9.26 -23.33
CA TRP A 62 9.03 8.39 -23.10
C TRP A 62 8.00 8.48 -24.23
N LYS A 63 7.83 9.67 -24.82
CA LYS A 63 6.95 9.87 -25.98
C LYS A 63 7.46 9.11 -27.21
N GLU A 64 8.77 9.12 -27.44
CA GLU A 64 9.39 8.38 -28.54
C GLU A 64 9.25 6.86 -28.33
N LEU A 65 9.52 6.37 -27.11
CA LEU A 65 9.43 4.95 -26.76
C LEU A 65 8.00 4.41 -26.69
N SER A 66 7.00 5.27 -26.44
CA SER A 66 5.60 4.85 -26.30
C SER A 66 4.94 4.54 -27.64
N HIS A 67 5.47 5.10 -28.75
CA HIS A 67 4.91 4.96 -30.10
C HIS A 67 3.41 5.31 -30.19
N GLU A 68 2.91 6.17 -29.30
CA GLU A 68 1.49 6.51 -29.21
C GLU A 68 0.95 7.28 -30.42
N ASP A 69 1.81 7.98 -31.16
CA ASP A 69 1.43 8.71 -32.39
C ASP A 69 1.27 7.80 -33.62
N LEU A 70 1.55 6.49 -33.51
CA LEU A 70 1.28 5.55 -34.59
C LEU A 70 -0.23 5.36 -34.76
N GLU A 71 -0.69 5.29 -36.00
CA GLU A 71 -2.10 5.13 -36.34
C GLU A 71 -2.72 3.97 -35.55
N PRO A 72 -3.91 4.16 -34.93
CA PRO A 72 -4.53 3.14 -34.10
C PRO A 72 -4.62 1.82 -34.88
N PRO A 73 -4.37 0.67 -34.23
CA PRO A 73 -4.58 -0.63 -34.85
C PRO A 73 -5.98 -0.68 -35.46
N PRO A 74 -6.15 -1.26 -36.67
CA PRO A 74 -7.42 -1.27 -37.37
C PRO A 74 -8.54 -1.77 -36.46
N GLU A 75 -9.70 -1.10 -36.43
CA GLU A 75 -10.82 -1.36 -35.49
C GLU A 75 -11.33 -2.82 -35.46
N HIS A 76 -10.87 -3.67 -36.38
CA HIS A 76 -11.17 -5.09 -36.46
C HIS A 76 -10.30 -5.99 -35.56
N VAL A 77 -9.36 -5.46 -34.77
CA VAL A 77 -8.72 -6.29 -33.74
C VAL A 77 -9.70 -6.56 -32.59
N PRO A 78 -10.04 -7.83 -32.30
CA PRO A 78 -10.88 -8.14 -31.16
C PRO A 78 -10.20 -7.64 -29.87
N PRO A 79 -10.98 -7.16 -28.88
CA PRO A 79 -10.43 -6.66 -27.63
C PRO A 79 -9.54 -7.73 -26.99
N PRO A 80 -8.44 -7.33 -26.32
CA PRO A 80 -7.57 -8.28 -25.67
C PRO A 80 -8.38 -9.17 -24.72
N PRO A 81 -8.05 -10.47 -24.62
CA PRO A 81 -8.78 -11.40 -23.78
C PRO A 81 -8.80 -10.85 -22.35
N ARG A 82 -10.01 -10.80 -21.77
CA ARG A 82 -10.17 -10.38 -20.38
C ARG A 82 -9.24 -11.20 -19.49
N PRO A 83 -8.57 -10.57 -18.51
CA PRO A 83 -7.75 -11.31 -17.56
C PRO A 83 -8.53 -12.50 -17.01
N PRO A 84 -7.93 -13.71 -16.96
CA PRO A 84 -8.59 -14.88 -16.40
C PRO A 84 -9.21 -14.54 -15.04
N LYS A 85 -10.43 -15.02 -14.79
CA LYS A 85 -11.03 -14.92 -13.45
C LYS A 85 -10.03 -15.51 -12.49
N ARG A 86 -9.54 -14.67 -11.57
CA ARG A 86 -8.54 -15.07 -10.57
C ARG A 86 -9.13 -16.25 -9.83
N THR A 87 -8.57 -17.44 -10.04
CA THR A 87 -8.77 -18.53 -9.10
C THR A 87 -8.33 -17.98 -7.75
N LEU A 88 -9.12 -18.23 -6.71
CA LEU A 88 -8.80 -17.92 -5.32
C LEU A 88 -7.64 -18.83 -4.88
N GLU A 89 -6.51 -18.76 -5.56
CA GLU A 89 -5.26 -19.34 -5.09
C GLU A 89 -4.73 -18.34 -4.06
N PRO A 90 -4.57 -18.73 -2.78
CA PRO A 90 -4.16 -17.80 -1.73
C PRO A 90 -2.70 -17.43 -1.95
N HIS A 91 -2.44 -16.38 -2.74
CA HIS A 91 -1.07 -15.90 -2.98
C HIS A 91 -0.40 -15.40 -1.70
N ASN A 92 -1.16 -15.18 -0.62
CA ASN A 92 -0.67 -14.63 0.62
C ASN A 92 -0.92 -15.63 1.76
N GLY A 93 0.03 -16.54 1.97
CA GLY A 93 0.18 -17.35 3.19
C GLY A 93 -1.10 -17.92 3.78
N LYS A 94 -1.46 -19.14 3.37
CA LYS A 94 -2.32 -20.13 4.05
C LYS A 94 -2.94 -19.69 5.40
N CYS A 95 -4.05 -18.95 5.39
CA CYS A 95 -4.96 -18.91 6.54
C CYS A 95 -5.82 -20.17 6.51
N LYS A 96 -5.53 -21.16 7.38
CA LYS A 96 -6.46 -22.24 7.67
C LYS A 96 -7.46 -21.74 8.72
N GLY A 97 -8.75 -21.73 8.38
CA GLY A 97 -9.86 -21.33 9.25
C GLY A 97 -10.14 -19.82 9.12
N LEU A 98 -11.36 -19.33 8.90
CA LEU A 98 -12.70 -19.90 9.01
C LEU A 98 -13.53 -19.24 7.91
N PHE A 99 -13.98 -20.01 6.93
CA PHE A 99 -15.10 -19.58 6.08
C PHE A 99 -16.11 -20.71 6.11
N ASN A 100 -17.00 -20.65 7.10
CA ASN A 100 -18.30 -21.30 7.11
C ASN A 100 -19.07 -20.86 8.36
N HIS A 101 -19.82 -19.76 8.24
CA HIS A 101 -21.15 -19.65 8.81
C HIS A 101 -21.88 -18.57 8.00
N GLN A 102 -22.72 -19.01 7.07
CA GLN A 102 -24.17 -18.92 7.25
C GLN A 102 -24.64 -17.47 7.15
N TRP A 103 -24.92 -17.07 5.92
CA TRP A 103 -25.78 -15.94 5.63
C TRP A 103 -27.20 -16.32 6.07
N MET A 104 -27.56 -15.96 7.30
CA MET A 104 -28.93 -15.80 7.75
C MET A 104 -28.89 -14.81 8.90
N SER A 105 -29.31 -13.58 8.62
CA SER A 105 -30.51 -12.99 9.22
C SER A 105 -30.46 -11.48 9.00
N GLU A 106 -31.36 -11.03 8.15
CA GLU A 106 -31.89 -9.68 8.14
C GLU A 106 -32.63 -9.42 9.48
N GLU A 107 -32.45 -8.20 10.01
CA GLU A 107 -33.33 -7.42 10.93
C GLU A 107 -33.55 -8.00 12.35
N THR A 108 -33.10 -7.33 13.41
CA THR A 108 -33.79 -6.15 13.99
C THR A 108 -32.90 -5.42 15.01
N CYS A 109 -33.02 -4.09 15.05
CA CYS A 109 -32.52 -3.24 16.13
C CYS A 109 -33.27 -3.52 17.43
N GLU A 110 -32.56 -3.65 18.54
CA GLU A 110 -33.08 -3.30 19.86
C GLU A 110 -32.00 -2.52 20.63
N ASP A 111 -32.33 -1.26 20.87
CA ASP A 111 -31.77 -0.33 21.84
C ASP A 111 -31.89 -0.95 23.24
N GLU A 112 -30.88 -0.84 24.10
CA GLU A 112 -31.08 -0.70 25.56
C GLU A 112 -29.77 -0.27 26.24
N ASP A 113 -29.89 0.90 26.86
CA ASP A 113 -29.02 1.56 27.82
C ASP A 113 -28.59 0.66 29.00
N SER A 114 -27.35 0.79 29.48
CA SER A 114 -27.06 0.77 30.92
C SER A 114 -25.60 1.09 31.28
N LEU A 115 -25.49 2.18 32.03
CA LEU A 115 -24.32 2.70 32.73
C LEU A 115 -23.80 1.81 33.89
N ALA A 116 -22.50 1.98 34.15
CA ALA A 116 -21.77 1.85 35.42
C ALA A 116 -21.40 0.43 35.93
N ARG A 117 -20.10 0.23 36.17
CA ARG A 117 -19.52 0.07 37.53
C ARG A 117 -17.99 0.32 37.47
N GLU A 118 -17.53 1.04 38.48
CA GLU A 118 -16.19 1.56 38.74
C GLU A 118 -15.39 0.58 39.63
N GLU A 119 -14.08 0.84 39.79
CA GLU A 119 -13.15 0.30 40.82
C GLU A 119 -12.49 -1.07 40.51
N GLY A 120 -11.16 -1.27 40.58
CA GLY A 120 -10.03 -0.41 40.94
C GLY A 120 -8.71 -1.21 40.92
N ARG A 121 -7.60 -0.46 41.07
CA ARG A 121 -6.26 -0.88 41.60
C ARG A 121 -5.13 -1.23 40.62
N ALA A 122 -4.23 -0.25 40.42
CA ALA A 122 -2.79 -0.43 40.23
C ALA A 122 -2.07 -0.31 41.60
N PRO A 123 -0.71 -0.38 41.76
CA PRO A 123 0.37 -0.66 40.81
C PRO A 123 1.51 -1.57 41.39
N SER A 124 2.62 -1.69 40.65
CA SER A 124 4.02 -1.84 41.12
C SER A 124 4.66 -3.25 41.15
N SER A 125 5.71 -3.45 40.35
CA SER A 125 7.07 -3.62 40.90
C SER A 125 8.14 -3.58 39.79
N ALA A 126 9.05 -2.64 39.97
CA ALA A 126 10.28 -2.48 39.21
C ALA A 126 11.30 -3.56 39.62
N SER A 127 12.14 -4.00 38.69
CA SER A 127 13.43 -4.62 39.00
C SER A 127 14.53 -3.74 38.45
N HIS A 128 15.24 -3.08 39.37
CA HIS A 128 16.50 -2.40 39.10
C HIS A 128 17.61 -3.45 38.95
N SER A 129 18.47 -3.30 37.94
CA SER A 129 19.77 -4.00 37.92
C SER A 129 20.84 -3.12 37.27
N VAL A 130 21.56 -2.45 38.17
CA VAL A 130 22.94 -1.94 38.20
C VAL A 130 23.67 -1.41 36.94
N CYS A 131 24.36 -0.30 37.21
CA CYS A 131 25.17 0.58 36.38
C CYS A 131 26.55 -0.01 36.04
N SER A 132 27.13 0.35 34.88
CA SER A 132 28.58 0.22 34.61
C SER A 132 29.08 1.23 33.57
N MET A 133 29.68 2.30 34.11
CA MET A 133 30.84 3.11 33.72
C MET A 133 31.20 3.35 32.24
N SER A 134 31.23 4.63 31.84
CA SER A 134 32.33 5.28 31.11
C SER A 134 32.07 6.79 31.03
N PRO A 135 33.02 7.64 31.46
CA PRO A 135 33.65 8.51 30.46
C PRO A 135 35.15 8.68 30.71
N ASP A 136 35.92 8.86 29.66
CA ASP A 136 37.09 9.74 29.78
C ASP A 136 37.33 10.52 28.49
N THR A 137 37.54 11.81 28.68
CA THR A 137 37.88 12.81 27.67
C THR A 137 38.64 13.88 28.42
N LYS A 138 39.97 13.83 28.37
CA LYS A 138 40.84 14.97 28.09
C LYS A 138 42.29 14.52 27.85
#